data_AF-A0AB37B088-F1
#
_entry.id   AF-A0AB37B088-F1
#
_cell.length_a   1.000
_cell.length_b   1.000
_cell.length_c   1.000
_cell.angle_alpha   90.00
_cell.angle_beta   90.00
_cell.angle_gamma   90.00
#
_symmetry.space_group_name_H-M   'P 1'
#
loop_
_entity.id
_entity.type
_entity.pdbx_description
1 polymer ?
#
loop_
_entity_poly.entity_id
_entity_poly.type
_entity_poly.pdbx_seq_one_letter_code
_entity_poly.pdbx_strand_id
1 'polypeptide(L)'
;MKLTKTLLTSALLATSIFSFQSTAWADTPKQQFQQAVESYNKRDYQKALKLWLPLAEQGNANTQFNLGNMYYEGKGVKQDYAEAVKWYRKAAEQGKANAQFNLANMYYEGKGVKQDYAEAVKWYRKAAEQGNANAQFYLGVNYYKGQGVKRNLSEAKEWFRKACINGRITESCENFYNLSK
;
A
#
# COMPACT_ATOMS: atom_id res chain seq x y z
N MET A 1 -12.55 -62.60 -55.55
CA MET A 1 -13.94 -62.34 -55.13
C MET A 1 -14.07 -60.86 -54.81
N LYS A 2 -14.87 -60.16 -55.64
CA LYS A 2 -15.51 -58.83 -55.51
C LYS A 2 -14.70 -57.60 -55.02
N LEU A 3 -14.42 -56.73 -56.00
CA LEU A 3 -14.32 -55.26 -55.89
C LEU A 3 -15.62 -54.66 -55.30
N THR A 4 -15.53 -53.58 -54.53
CA THR A 4 -16.50 -52.47 -54.62
C THR A 4 -15.85 -51.14 -54.23
N LYS A 5 -15.89 -50.19 -55.17
CA LYS A 5 -15.75 -48.74 -54.95
C LYS A 5 -17.12 -48.21 -54.52
N THR A 6 -17.17 -47.27 -53.58
CA THR A 6 -18.30 -46.32 -53.48
C THR A 6 -17.80 -44.95 -53.00
N LEU A 7 -18.33 -43.92 -53.66
CA LEU A 7 -17.93 -42.51 -53.64
C LEU A 7 -18.51 -41.71 -52.46
N LEU A 8 -17.83 -40.59 -52.19
CA LEU A 8 -18.22 -39.37 -51.45
C LEU A 8 -19.72 -39.04 -51.41
N THR A 9 -20.24 -38.69 -50.23
CA THR A 9 -21.19 -37.58 -50.07
C THR A 9 -20.95 -36.80 -48.77
N SER A 10 -21.00 -35.49 -48.91
CA SER A 10 -20.89 -34.38 -47.97
C SER A 10 -21.72 -34.47 -46.69
N ALA A 11 -21.17 -33.93 -45.59
CA ALA A 11 -21.93 -33.15 -44.61
C ALA A 11 -21.04 -32.04 -44.01
N LEU A 12 -21.19 -30.84 -44.57
CA LEU A 12 -20.81 -29.58 -43.92
C LEU A 12 -21.72 -29.38 -42.70
N LEU A 13 -21.13 -29.33 -41.51
CA LEU A 13 -21.72 -28.58 -40.40
C LEU A 13 -20.65 -27.63 -39.86
N ALA A 14 -20.68 -26.41 -40.41
CA ALA A 14 -20.10 -25.26 -39.76
C ALA A 14 -21.02 -24.88 -38.60
N THR A 15 -20.58 -25.05 -37.36
CA THR A 15 -21.01 -24.19 -36.24
C THR A 15 -19.91 -24.09 -35.19
N SER A 16 -19.48 -22.85 -35.01
CA SER A 16 -18.85 -22.28 -33.82
C SER A 16 -17.55 -22.91 -33.33
N ILE A 17 -16.47 -22.27 -33.74
CA ILE A 17 -15.23 -22.17 -32.99
C ILE A 17 -15.58 -21.50 -31.64
N PHE A 18 -15.81 -22.28 -30.61
CA PHE A 18 -15.37 -21.88 -29.27
C PHE A 18 -14.30 -22.88 -28.87
N SER A 19 -13.09 -22.65 -29.38
CA SER A 19 -11.90 -23.18 -28.75
C SER A 19 -11.84 -22.60 -27.35
N PHE A 20 -12.33 -23.34 -26.37
CA PHE A 20 -11.94 -23.20 -24.97
C PHE A 20 -10.45 -23.51 -24.88
N GLN A 21 -9.60 -22.58 -25.30
CA GLN A 21 -8.19 -22.60 -24.92
C GLN A 21 -8.12 -22.23 -23.44
N SER A 22 -8.20 -23.27 -22.60
CA SER A 22 -7.62 -23.40 -21.27
C SER A 22 -7.59 -22.14 -20.38
N THR A 23 -8.58 -21.94 -19.53
CA THR A 23 -8.48 -21.04 -18.36
C THR A 23 -7.86 -21.73 -17.14
N ALA A 24 -6.87 -22.60 -17.34
CA ALA A 24 -6.19 -23.31 -16.24
C ALA A 24 -5.02 -22.53 -15.61
N TRP A 25 -4.68 -21.35 -16.13
CA TRP A 25 -3.52 -20.55 -15.69
C TRP A 25 -3.78 -19.05 -15.62
N ALA A 26 -5.02 -18.61 -15.41
CA ALA A 26 -5.23 -17.21 -15.03
C ALA A 26 -4.63 -17.03 -13.62
N ASP A 27 -3.44 -16.44 -13.53
CA ASP A 27 -2.80 -16.13 -12.25
C ASP A 27 -3.81 -15.40 -11.36
N THR A 28 -4.10 -15.97 -10.19
CA THR A 28 -4.98 -15.34 -9.21
C THR A 28 -4.43 -13.96 -8.81
N PRO A 29 -5.27 -13.00 -8.38
CA PRO A 29 -4.78 -11.70 -7.90
C PRO A 29 -3.69 -11.82 -6.83
N LYS A 30 -3.72 -12.88 -6.02
CA LYS A 30 -2.68 -13.20 -5.03
C LYS A 30 -1.35 -13.63 -5.68
N GLN A 31 -1.39 -14.48 -6.71
CA GLN A 31 -0.20 -14.88 -7.46
C GLN A 31 0.41 -13.69 -8.21
N GLN A 32 -0.43 -12.90 -8.88
CA GLN A 32 0.01 -11.68 -9.56
C GLN A 32 0.67 -10.68 -8.59
N PHE A 33 0.09 -10.50 -7.40
CA PHE A 33 0.69 -9.68 -6.35
C PHE A 33 2.08 -10.18 -5.94
N GLN A 34 2.24 -11.48 -5.72
CA GLN A 34 3.54 -12.06 -5.34
C GLN A 34 4.58 -11.95 -6.45
N GLN A 35 4.18 -12.20 -7.70
CA GLN A 35 5.08 -12.03 -8.84
C GLN A 35 5.56 -10.58 -8.98
N ALA A 36 4.71 -9.61 -8.69
CA ALA A 36 5.06 -8.20 -8.67
C ALA A 36 6.05 -7.86 -7.53
N VAL A 37 5.82 -8.39 -6.33
CA VAL A 37 6.76 -8.26 -5.19
C VAL A 37 8.12 -8.86 -5.54
N GLU A 38 8.16 -10.04 -6.15
CA GLU A 38 9.39 -10.69 -6.58
C GLU A 38 10.13 -9.85 -7.63
N SER A 39 9.40 -9.33 -8.62
CA SER A 39 9.96 -8.45 -9.65
C SER A 39 10.55 -7.18 -9.03
N TYR A 40 9.84 -6.57 -8.07
CA TYR A 40 10.31 -5.41 -7.32
C TYR A 40 11.60 -5.70 -6.53
N ASN A 41 11.68 -6.84 -5.84
CA ASN A 41 12.86 -7.26 -5.09
C ASN A 41 14.07 -7.50 -6.00
N LYS A 42 13.83 -7.99 -7.23
CA LYS A 42 14.85 -8.12 -8.28
C LYS A 42 15.17 -6.80 -8.99
N ARG A 43 14.57 -5.69 -8.57
CA ARG A 43 14.69 -4.35 -9.16
C ARG A 43 14.15 -4.23 -10.59
N ASP A 44 13.35 -5.19 -11.03
CA ASP A 44 12.54 -5.09 -12.25
C ASP A 44 11.28 -4.26 -11.95
N TYR A 45 11.50 -2.97 -11.75
CA TYR A 45 10.44 -2.04 -11.33
C TYR A 45 9.40 -1.82 -12.42
N GLN A 46 9.77 -1.93 -13.70
CA GLN A 46 8.81 -1.82 -14.81
C GLN A 46 7.83 -2.99 -14.81
N LYS A 47 8.33 -4.21 -14.62
CA LYS A 47 7.46 -5.39 -14.49
C LYS A 47 6.60 -5.31 -13.22
N ALA A 48 7.18 -4.90 -12.10
CA ALA A 48 6.43 -4.71 -10.85
C ALA A 48 5.29 -3.69 -11.03
N LEU A 49 5.58 -2.53 -11.66
CA LEU A 49 4.57 -1.51 -11.97
C LEU A 49 3.44 -2.07 -12.82
N LYS A 50 3.79 -2.75 -13.92
CA LYS A 50 2.82 -3.36 -14.84
C LYS A 50 1.89 -4.36 -14.14
N LEU A 51 2.41 -5.11 -13.18
CA LEU A 51 1.64 -6.11 -12.43
C LEU A 51 0.81 -5.49 -11.29
N TRP A 52 1.31 -4.45 -10.60
CA TRP A 52 0.60 -3.81 -9.50
C TRP A 52 -0.45 -2.79 -9.95
N LEU A 53 -0.28 -2.12 -11.08
CA LEU A 53 -1.19 -1.06 -11.53
C LEU A 53 -2.65 -1.53 -11.66
N PRO A 54 -2.96 -2.64 -12.35
CA PRO A 54 -4.34 -3.12 -12.47
C PRO A 54 -4.95 -3.51 -11.12
N LEU A 55 -4.16 -4.11 -10.23
CA LEU A 55 -4.61 -4.50 -8.89
C LEU A 55 -4.92 -3.26 -8.03
N ALA A 56 -4.13 -2.20 -8.16
CA ALA A 56 -4.33 -0.96 -7.43
C ALA A 56 -5.58 -0.20 -7.91
N GLU A 57 -5.82 -0.23 -9.21
CA GLU A 57 -7.04 0.30 -9.84
C GLU A 57 -8.29 -0.47 -9.40
N GLN A 58 -8.18 -1.78 -9.18
CA GLN A 58 -9.23 -2.63 -8.60
C GLN A 58 -9.41 -2.44 -7.08
N GLY A 59 -8.68 -1.51 -6.46
CA GLY A 59 -8.86 -1.16 -5.06
C GLY A 59 -7.97 -1.92 -4.08
N ASN A 60 -7.03 -2.77 -4.52
CA ASN A 60 -6.19 -3.51 -3.58
C ASN A 60 -5.26 -2.57 -2.77
N ALA A 61 -5.57 -2.37 -1.48
CA ALA A 61 -4.86 -1.44 -0.60
C ALA A 61 -3.35 -1.70 -0.48
N ASN A 62 -2.89 -2.95 -0.55
CA ASN A 62 -1.46 -3.27 -0.49
C ASN A 62 -0.75 -2.78 -1.76
N THR A 63 -1.36 -2.98 -2.93
CA THR A 63 -0.79 -2.49 -4.20
C THR A 63 -0.85 -0.98 -4.32
N GLN A 64 -1.92 -0.34 -3.85
CA GLN A 64 -1.99 1.12 -3.77
C GLN A 64 -0.89 1.68 -2.86
N PHE A 65 -0.66 1.06 -1.69
CA PHE A 65 0.47 1.41 -0.84
C PHE A 65 1.83 1.25 -1.55
N ASN A 66 2.03 0.13 -2.26
CA ASN A 66 3.27 -0.13 -2.99
C ASN A 66 3.50 0.86 -4.15
N LEU A 67 2.46 1.23 -4.91
CA LEU A 67 2.55 2.28 -5.91
C LEU A 67 2.88 3.63 -5.29
N GLY A 68 2.29 3.95 -4.14
CA GLY A 68 2.65 5.13 -3.36
C GLY A 68 4.15 5.17 -3.05
N ASN A 69 4.73 4.05 -2.62
CA ASN A 69 6.18 3.94 -2.37
C ASN A 69 6.99 4.10 -3.66
N MET A 70 6.55 3.50 -4.78
CA MET A 70 7.24 3.62 -6.07
C MET A 70 7.32 5.07 -6.55
N TYR A 71 6.22 5.82 -6.47
CA TYR A 71 6.20 7.24 -6.81
C TYR A 71 6.99 8.10 -5.81
N TYR A 72 6.93 7.79 -4.52
CA TYR A 72 7.69 8.49 -3.49
C TYR A 72 9.21 8.33 -3.70
N GLU A 73 9.67 7.15 -4.09
CA GLU A 73 11.09 6.82 -4.28
C GLU A 73 11.58 6.98 -5.72
N GLY A 74 10.70 7.17 -6.70
CA GLY A 74 11.04 7.20 -8.12
C GLY A 74 11.51 5.85 -8.67
N LYS A 75 10.96 4.74 -8.17
CA LYS A 75 11.33 3.38 -8.60
C LYS A 75 10.43 2.92 -9.74
N GLY A 76 11.00 2.78 -10.94
CA GLY A 76 10.25 2.38 -12.14
C GLY A 76 9.32 3.46 -12.70
N VAL A 77 9.21 4.60 -12.04
CA VAL A 77 8.47 5.79 -12.43
C VAL A 77 9.29 7.02 -12.10
N LYS A 78 9.01 8.16 -12.72
CA LYS A 78 9.56 9.44 -12.27
C LYS A 78 9.04 9.71 -10.85
N GLN A 79 9.93 10.16 -9.96
CA GLN A 79 9.53 10.54 -8.60
C GLN A 79 8.46 11.63 -8.67
N ASP A 80 7.35 11.40 -7.96
CA ASP A 80 6.23 12.31 -7.89
C ASP A 80 5.52 12.17 -6.54
N TYR A 81 5.73 13.15 -5.66
CA TYR A 81 5.12 13.14 -4.33
C TYR A 81 3.61 13.36 -4.37
N ALA A 82 3.07 14.09 -5.36
CA ALA A 82 1.64 14.31 -5.46
C ALA A 82 0.93 13.01 -5.88
N GLU A 83 1.54 12.24 -6.78
CA GLU A 83 1.02 10.93 -7.16
C GLU A 83 1.15 9.92 -6.01
N ALA A 84 2.27 9.95 -5.27
CA ALA A 84 2.43 9.14 -4.06
C ALA A 84 1.31 9.41 -3.03
N VAL A 85 0.97 10.69 -2.79
CA VAL A 85 -0.13 11.08 -1.90
C VAL A 85 -1.46 10.49 -2.36
N LYS A 86 -1.77 10.54 -3.67
CA LYS A 86 -3.03 9.98 -4.18
C LYS A 86 -3.14 8.49 -3.85
N TRP A 87 -2.07 7.74 -4.10
CA TRP A 87 -2.05 6.30 -3.85
C TRP A 87 -2.05 5.95 -2.36
N TYR A 88 -1.28 6.67 -1.54
CA TYR A 88 -1.33 6.51 -0.09
C TYR A 88 -2.72 6.82 0.46
N ARG A 89 -3.39 7.86 -0.03
CA ARG A 89 -4.76 8.20 0.40
C ARG A 89 -5.74 7.07 0.14
N LYS A 90 -5.76 6.52 -1.08
CA LYS A 90 -6.64 5.39 -1.42
C LYS A 90 -6.42 4.19 -0.48
N ALA A 91 -5.16 3.86 -0.18
CA ALA A 91 -4.84 2.77 0.75
C ALA A 91 -5.17 3.11 2.22
N ALA A 92 -4.96 4.38 2.62
CA ALA A 92 -5.17 4.88 3.97
C ALA A 92 -6.66 4.94 4.34
N GLU A 93 -7.51 5.31 3.38
CA GLU A 93 -8.97 5.31 3.50
C GLU A 93 -9.53 3.90 3.69
N GLN A 94 -8.85 2.87 3.17
CA GLN A 94 -9.15 1.47 3.40
C GLN A 94 -8.59 0.91 4.71
N GLY A 95 -8.01 1.76 5.56
CA GLY A 95 -7.52 1.36 6.88
C GLY A 95 -6.07 0.88 6.91
N LYS A 96 -5.32 0.88 5.80
CA LYS A 96 -3.92 0.39 5.81
C LYS A 96 -3.04 1.28 6.69
N ALA A 97 -2.69 0.82 7.90
CA ALA A 97 -1.94 1.59 8.89
C ALA A 97 -0.62 2.20 8.35
N ASN A 98 0.14 1.46 7.54
CA ASN A 98 1.39 1.98 6.94
C ASN A 98 1.13 3.09 5.92
N ALA A 99 0.03 3.01 5.16
CA ALA A 99 -0.35 4.07 4.22
C ALA A 99 -0.85 5.32 4.97
N GLN A 100 -1.60 5.13 6.06
CA GLN A 100 -2.03 6.22 6.95
C GLN A 100 -0.81 6.93 7.56
N PHE A 101 0.19 6.17 8.04
CA PHE A 101 1.45 6.73 8.53
C PHE A 101 2.20 7.50 7.45
N ASN A 102 2.36 6.93 6.25
CA ASN A 102 3.06 7.62 5.16
C ASN A 102 2.31 8.87 4.71
N LEU A 103 0.98 8.82 4.59
CA LEU A 103 0.17 9.99 4.27
C LEU A 103 0.29 11.08 5.34
N ALA A 104 0.33 10.70 6.61
CA ALA A 104 0.60 11.64 7.71
C ALA A 104 1.96 12.33 7.54
N ASN A 105 3.01 11.59 7.19
CA ASN A 105 4.33 12.18 6.89
C ASN A 105 4.27 13.15 5.70
N MET A 106 3.52 12.82 4.64
CA MET A 106 3.37 13.72 3.48
C MET A 106 2.77 15.07 3.89
N TYR A 107 1.75 15.06 4.76
CA TYR A 107 1.17 16.28 5.33
C TYR A 107 2.08 16.98 6.33
N TYR A 108 2.79 16.23 7.17
CA TYR A 108 3.71 16.78 8.18
C TYR A 108 4.87 17.53 7.51
N GLU A 109 5.39 17.01 6.40
CA GLU A 109 6.53 17.58 5.66
C GLU A 109 6.11 18.51 4.52
N GLY A 110 4.83 18.50 4.12
CA GLY A 110 4.35 19.25 2.95
C GLY A 110 4.88 18.69 1.62
N LYS A 111 5.11 17.38 1.53
CA LYS A 111 5.57 16.73 0.29
C LYS A 111 4.37 16.32 -0.55
N GLY A 112 4.26 16.87 -1.77
CA GLY A 112 3.16 16.55 -2.68
C GLY A 112 1.78 17.06 -2.25
N VAL A 113 1.69 17.68 -1.07
CA VAL A 113 0.53 18.36 -0.50
C VAL A 113 1.00 19.59 0.26
N LYS A 114 0.11 20.56 0.49
CA LYS A 114 0.40 21.64 1.42
C LYS A 114 0.63 21.06 2.82
N GLN A 115 1.65 21.56 3.52
CA GLN A 115 1.92 21.17 4.90
C GLN A 115 0.71 21.46 5.79
N ASP A 116 0.30 20.47 6.57
CA ASP A 116 -0.81 20.57 7.50
C ASP A 116 -0.61 19.60 8.67
N TYR A 117 -0.17 20.15 9.81
CA TYR A 117 0.05 19.35 11.02
C TYR A 117 -1.24 18.78 11.59
N ALA A 118 -2.39 19.47 11.45
CA ALA A 118 -3.65 18.98 11.99
C ALA A 118 -4.13 17.76 11.18
N GLU A 119 -3.99 17.81 9.86
CA GLU A 119 -4.29 16.67 9.00
C GLU A 119 -3.31 15.51 9.23
N ALA A 120 -2.01 15.79 9.39
CA ALA A 120 -1.02 14.78 9.77
C ALA A 120 -1.41 14.06 11.07
N VAL A 121 -1.81 14.79 12.11
CA VAL A 121 -2.23 14.19 13.39
C VAL A 121 -3.46 13.29 13.23
N LYS A 122 -4.44 13.65 12.39
CA LYS A 122 -5.59 12.76 12.12
C LYS A 122 -5.14 11.42 11.54
N TRP A 123 -4.21 11.44 10.58
CA TRP A 123 -3.70 10.22 9.95
C TRP A 123 -2.75 9.43 10.85
N TYR A 124 -1.86 10.10 11.60
CA TYR A 124 -1.04 9.44 12.62
C TYR A 124 -1.91 8.75 13.66
N ARG A 125 -2.98 9.39 14.14
CA ARG A 125 -3.90 8.78 15.11
C ARG A 125 -4.53 7.49 14.59
N LYS A 126 -5.07 7.50 13.37
CA LYS A 126 -5.64 6.30 12.73
C LYS A 126 -4.64 5.14 12.65
N ALA A 127 -3.38 5.43 12.31
CA ALA A 127 -2.32 4.42 12.25
C ALA A 127 -1.88 3.96 13.66
N ALA A 128 -1.77 4.89 14.60
CA ALA A 128 -1.32 4.67 15.97
C ALA A 128 -2.30 3.81 16.77
N GLU A 129 -3.60 4.01 16.57
CA GLU A 129 -4.68 3.19 17.15
C GLU A 129 -4.64 1.74 16.66
N GLN A 130 -4.09 1.50 15.47
CA GLN A 130 -3.84 0.16 14.93
C GLN A 130 -2.49 -0.45 15.37
N GLY A 131 -1.77 0.20 16.28
CA GLY A 131 -0.51 -0.32 16.79
C GLY A 131 0.73 0.06 15.96
N ASN A 132 0.62 0.94 14.95
CA ASN A 132 1.80 1.39 14.22
C ASN A 132 2.70 2.21 15.15
N ALA A 133 3.83 1.64 15.56
CA ALA A 133 4.71 2.24 16.57
C ALA A 133 5.33 3.57 16.14
N ASN A 134 5.66 3.73 14.85
CA ASN A 134 6.16 5.02 14.34
C ASN A 134 5.07 6.09 14.44
N ALA A 135 3.84 5.78 14.04
CA ALA A 135 2.72 6.71 14.17
C ALA A 135 2.44 7.07 15.64
N GLN A 136 2.54 6.09 16.56
CA GLN A 136 2.44 6.34 18.01
C GLN A 136 3.53 7.32 18.49
N PHE A 137 4.77 7.12 18.07
CA PHE A 137 5.87 8.03 18.41
C PHE A 137 5.62 9.45 17.90
N TYR A 138 5.30 9.61 16.61
CA TYR A 138 5.07 10.93 16.03
C TYR A 138 3.85 11.62 16.65
N LEU A 139 2.77 10.88 16.95
CA LEU A 139 1.63 11.44 17.67
C LEU A 139 2.03 11.93 19.08
N GLY A 140 2.89 11.19 19.78
CA GLY A 140 3.49 11.63 21.04
C GLY A 140 4.28 12.93 20.89
N VAL A 141 5.11 13.03 19.85
CA VAL A 141 5.85 14.27 19.51
C VAL A 141 4.91 15.43 19.22
N ASN A 142 3.84 15.22 18.44
CA ASN A 142 2.86 16.26 18.11
C ASN A 142 2.18 16.81 19.37
N TYR A 143 1.78 15.94 20.30
CA TYR A 143 1.24 16.37 21.59
C TYR A 143 2.26 17.05 22.50
N TYR A 144 3.51 16.59 22.50
CA TYR A 144 4.59 17.19 23.30
C TYR A 144 4.88 18.63 22.84
N LYS A 145 4.91 18.85 21.51
CA LYS A 145 5.19 20.15 20.89
C LYS A 145 3.96 21.03 20.71
N GLY A 146 2.75 20.47 20.73
CA GLY A 146 1.53 21.18 20.38
C GLY A 146 1.39 21.47 18.87
N GLN A 147 1.93 20.60 18.02
CA GLN A 147 1.89 20.76 16.56
C GLN A 147 0.67 20.03 15.99
N GLY A 148 -0.27 20.78 15.41
CA GLY A 148 -1.52 20.22 14.85
C GLY A 148 -2.54 19.80 15.91
N VAL A 149 -2.19 19.85 17.19
CA VAL A 149 -3.03 19.57 18.36
C VAL A 149 -2.64 20.47 19.52
N LYS A 150 -3.55 20.70 20.46
CA LYS A 150 -3.20 21.37 21.72
C LYS A 150 -2.14 20.57 22.45
N ARG A 151 -1.08 21.25 22.91
CA ARG A 151 -0.01 20.63 23.70
C ARG A 151 -0.59 19.91 24.92
N ASN A 152 -0.21 18.64 25.09
CA ASN A 152 -0.67 17.80 26.21
C ASN A 152 0.42 16.76 26.55
N LEU A 153 1.10 16.96 27.68
CA LEU A 153 2.19 16.08 28.11
C LEU A 153 1.70 14.70 28.58
N SER A 154 0.48 14.62 29.12
CA SER A 154 -0.10 13.33 29.52
C SER A 154 -0.38 12.46 28.30
N GLU A 155 -1.02 13.01 27.26
CA GLU A 155 -1.23 12.31 25.99
C GLU A 155 0.11 11.94 25.35
N ALA A 156 1.07 12.86 25.32
CA ALA A 156 2.40 12.58 24.77
C ALA A 156 3.05 11.38 25.46
N LYS A 157 3.04 11.35 26.80
CA LYS A 157 3.56 10.26 27.62
C LYS A 157 2.88 8.92 27.28
N GLU A 158 1.55 8.89 27.18
CA GLU A 158 0.80 7.67 26.85
C GLU A 158 1.16 7.14 25.45
N TRP A 159 1.28 8.02 24.45
CA TRP A 159 1.66 7.62 23.11
C TRP A 159 3.12 7.14 23.02
N PHE A 160 4.04 7.80 23.73
CA PHE A 160 5.42 7.32 23.85
C PHE A 160 5.52 5.96 24.55
N ARG A 161 4.73 5.73 25.62
CA ARG A 161 4.64 4.42 26.27
C ARG A 161 4.21 3.34 25.27
N LYS A 162 3.15 3.60 24.49
CA LYS A 162 2.67 2.65 23.47
C LYS A 162 3.73 2.38 22.40
N ALA A 163 4.38 3.41 21.89
CA ALA A 163 5.46 3.28 20.89
C ALA A 163 6.65 2.47 21.41
N CYS A 164 7.04 2.69 22.68
CA CYS A 164 8.07 1.92 23.37
C CYS A 164 7.72 0.42 23.42
N ILE A 165 6.49 0.08 23.84
CA ILE A 165 6.04 -1.32 23.97
C ILE A 165 5.91 -1.99 22.59
N ASN A 166 5.27 -1.33 21.62
CA ASN A 166 4.93 -1.93 20.34
C ASN A 166 6.09 -1.99 19.34
N GLY A 167 6.97 -0.98 19.35
CA GLY A 167 8.04 -0.86 18.35
C GLY A 167 9.44 -1.02 18.90
N ARG A 168 9.62 -1.08 20.24
CA ARG A 168 10.92 -0.97 20.90
C ARG A 168 11.71 0.26 20.44
N ILE A 169 11.01 1.37 20.17
CA ILE A 169 11.64 2.63 19.80
C ILE A 169 12.31 3.18 21.06
N THR A 170 13.63 3.07 21.16
CA THR A 170 14.41 3.47 22.35
C THR A 170 14.11 4.92 22.78
N GLU A 171 14.08 5.83 21.80
CA GLU A 171 13.74 7.24 22.04
C GLU A 171 12.34 7.42 22.65
N SER A 172 11.37 6.58 22.26
CA SER A 172 10.04 6.61 22.87
C SER A 172 10.07 6.15 24.33
N CYS A 173 10.87 5.13 24.66
CA CYS A 173 11.02 4.66 26.04
C CYS A 173 11.67 5.72 26.93
N GLU A 174 12.70 6.41 26.43
CA GLU A 174 13.36 7.52 27.12
C GLU A 174 12.41 8.70 27.34
N ASN A 175 11.68 9.12 26.30
CA ASN A 175 10.70 10.19 26.39
C ASN A 175 9.56 9.85 27.37
N PHE A 176 9.08 8.60 27.35
CA PHE A 176 8.11 8.12 28.34
C PHE A 176 8.65 8.21 29.77
N TYR A 177 9.87 7.71 30.00
CA TYR A 177 10.50 7.74 31.32
C TYR A 177 10.73 9.16 31.83
N ASN A 178 11.20 10.07 30.96
CA ASN A 178 11.43 11.47 31.30
C ASN A 178 10.15 12.22 31.67
N LEU A 179 9.03 11.94 30.99
CA LEU A 179 7.72 12.52 31.30
C LEU A 179 7.01 11.85 32.50
N SER A 180 7.60 10.80 33.07
CA SER A 180 7.06 10.08 34.23
C SER A 180 7.73 10.47 35.55
N LYS A 181 8.76 11.32 35.50
CA LYS A 181 9.41 11.94 36.65
C LYS A 181 8.69 13.22 37.05
#